data_AF-A0A1G9U337-F1
#
_entry.id   AF-A0A1G9U337-F1
#
_cell.length_a   1.000
_cell.length_b   1.000
_cell.length_c   1.000
_cell.angle_alpha   90.00
_cell.angle_beta   90.00
_cell.angle_gamma   90.00
#
_symmetry.space_group_name_H-M   'P 1'
#
loop_
_entity.id
_entity.type
_entity.pdbx_description
1 polymer ?
#
loop_
_entity_poly.entity_id
_entity_poly.type
_entity_poly.pdbx_seq_one_letter_code
_entity_poly.pdbx_strand_id
1 'polypeptide(L)'
;MRIIESDLNINVDLAENKPVCLVVENRKCYSDLLNQLWLMDIGDVNDIRISENEDELKFSKIGSVILNPYLLDANDKKILNRIYQEINDIAINDNVNETLKIKEQIISYMENLINSVSYPLMYNLDFDITVLLKLLSTKIDDNCDSLLERIISYVKLYHQVLSTKLFIFVGLKLYLSDDDIVSLYENLKYEDVYLLDIENKQYGILEYEKTFIIDDDNCIIDV
;
A
#
# COMPACT_ATOMS: atom_id res chain seq x y z
N MET A 1 12.90 -11.97 2.99
CA MET A 1 12.01 -12.27 1.84
C MET A 1 12.84 -12.37 0.57
N ARG A 2 12.42 -13.12 -0.45
CA ARG A 2 13.14 -13.23 -1.74
C ARG A 2 12.20 -13.01 -2.92
N ILE A 3 12.67 -12.31 -3.95
CA ILE A 3 11.98 -12.12 -5.23
C ILE A 3 12.77 -12.84 -6.32
N ILE A 4 12.07 -13.64 -7.12
CA ILE A 4 12.64 -14.44 -8.19
C ILE A 4 11.84 -14.24 -9.47
N GLU A 5 12.53 -13.92 -10.56
CA GLU A 5 12.02 -13.99 -11.93
C GLU A 5 13.10 -14.70 -12.75
N SER A 6 12.79 -15.87 -13.31
CA SER A 6 13.84 -16.75 -13.84
C SER A 6 14.33 -16.36 -15.23
N ASP A 7 13.45 -15.84 -16.07
CA ASP A 7 13.77 -15.53 -17.48
C ASP A 7 14.60 -14.26 -17.62
N LEU A 8 14.48 -13.35 -16.65
CA LEU A 8 15.22 -12.09 -16.53
C LEU A 8 16.44 -12.23 -15.60
N ASN A 9 16.76 -13.45 -15.13
CA ASN A 9 17.81 -13.72 -14.15
C ASN A 9 17.68 -12.87 -12.87
N ILE A 10 16.47 -12.60 -12.38
CA ILE A 10 16.27 -11.86 -11.14
C ILE A 10 16.21 -12.85 -9.99
N ASN A 11 17.12 -12.68 -9.02
CA ASN A 11 17.09 -13.41 -7.75
C ASN A 11 17.64 -12.51 -6.65
N VAL A 12 16.74 -11.85 -5.93
CA VAL A 12 17.08 -10.78 -4.99
C VAL A 12 16.58 -11.14 -3.59
N ASP A 13 17.51 -11.17 -2.64
CA ASP A 13 17.20 -11.27 -1.21
C ASP A 13 16.91 -9.89 -0.63
N LEU A 14 15.71 -9.75 -0.05
CA LEU A 14 15.25 -8.58 0.66
C LEU A 14 15.38 -8.81 2.18
N ALA A 15 15.99 -7.84 2.84
CA ALA A 15 16.10 -7.78 4.29
C ALA A 15 15.38 -6.54 4.81
N GLU A 16 14.80 -6.65 6.00
CA GLU A 16 14.26 -5.50 6.72
C GLU A 16 15.38 -4.47 6.94
N ASN A 17 15.02 -3.19 6.87
CA ASN A 17 15.92 -2.06 7.13
C ASN A 17 17.12 -1.97 6.17
N LYS A 18 17.07 -2.72 5.06
CA LYS A 18 18.03 -2.67 3.97
C LYS A 18 17.27 -2.60 2.65
N PRO A 19 16.86 -1.39 2.23
CA PRO A 19 16.26 -1.17 0.93
C PRO A 19 17.15 -1.76 -0.16
N VAL A 20 16.54 -2.29 -1.21
CA VAL A 20 17.27 -2.82 -2.37
C VAL A 20 17.00 -1.94 -3.57
N CYS A 21 18.07 -1.53 -4.26
CA CYS A 21 18.01 -0.89 -5.57
C CYS A 21 18.40 -1.93 -6.63
N LEU A 22 17.45 -2.33 -7.48
CA LEU A 22 17.70 -3.20 -8.63
C LEU A 22 17.77 -2.34 -9.90
N VAL A 23 18.98 -2.19 -10.42
CA VAL A 23 19.25 -1.50 -11.68
C VAL A 23 19.15 -2.51 -12.82
N VAL A 24 18.34 -2.23 -13.84
CA VAL A 24 18.25 -3.03 -15.06
C VAL A 24 18.58 -2.14 -16.25
N GLU A 25 19.78 -2.32 -16.81
CA GLU A 25 20.31 -1.45 -17.88
C GLU A 25 19.71 -1.79 -19.25
N ASN A 26 19.48 -3.08 -19.50
CA ASN A 26 18.89 -3.54 -20.75
C ASN A 26 17.42 -3.08 -20.84
N ARG A 27 17.13 -2.18 -21.79
CA ARG A 27 15.79 -1.59 -21.95
C ARG A 27 14.68 -2.61 -22.19
N LYS A 28 14.97 -3.70 -22.89
CA LYS A 28 13.98 -4.75 -23.15
C LYS A 28 13.67 -5.49 -21.84
N CYS A 29 14.71 -5.92 -21.13
CA CYS A 29 14.59 -6.56 -19.82
C CYS A 29 13.83 -5.67 -18.83
N TYR A 30 14.17 -4.37 -18.76
CA TYR A 30 13.47 -3.39 -17.94
C TYR A 30 11.98 -3.29 -18.29
N SER A 31 11.65 -3.17 -19.57
CA SER A 31 10.24 -3.11 -20.02
C SER A 31 9.47 -4.40 -19.71
N ASP A 32 10.10 -5.56 -19.89
CA ASP A 32 9.50 -6.86 -19.60
C ASP A 32 9.25 -7.00 -18.09
N LEU A 33 10.22 -6.60 -17.24
CA LEU A 33 10.06 -6.56 -15.79
C LEU A 33 8.92 -5.66 -15.34
N LEU A 34 8.81 -4.44 -15.88
CA LEU A 34 7.72 -3.53 -15.52
C LEU A 34 6.34 -4.10 -15.88
N ASN A 35 6.22 -4.80 -17.01
CA ASN A 35 4.99 -5.50 -17.38
C ASN A 35 4.66 -6.62 -16.39
N GLN A 36 5.65 -7.43 -15.99
CA GLN A 36 5.47 -8.50 -15.00
C GLN A 36 5.06 -7.94 -13.63
N LEU A 37 5.68 -6.85 -13.17
CA LEU A 37 5.31 -6.17 -11.92
C LEU A 37 3.89 -5.61 -11.98
N TRP A 38 3.48 -5.01 -13.10
CA TRP A 38 2.12 -4.52 -13.28
C TRP A 38 1.08 -5.66 -13.24
N LEU A 39 1.33 -6.75 -13.97
CA LEU A 39 0.47 -7.94 -13.97
C LEU A 39 0.35 -8.53 -12.56
N MET A 40 1.46 -8.61 -11.82
CA MET A 40 1.48 -9.08 -10.44
C MET A 40 0.61 -8.21 -9.51
N ASP A 41 0.64 -6.88 -9.67
CA ASP A 41 -0.14 -5.95 -8.84
C ASP A 41 -1.64 -6.03 -9.10
N ILE A 42 -2.05 -6.15 -10.37
CA ILE A 42 -3.46 -6.32 -10.73
C ILE A 42 -3.98 -7.75 -10.50
N GLY A 43 -3.09 -8.68 -10.13
CA GLY A 43 -3.41 -10.09 -9.85
C GLY A 43 -3.65 -10.94 -11.09
N ASP A 44 -3.00 -10.60 -12.21
CA ASP A 44 -3.00 -11.37 -13.45
C ASP A 44 -1.76 -12.29 -13.53
N VAL A 45 -1.72 -13.15 -14.55
CA VAL A 45 -0.66 -14.12 -14.79
C VAL A 45 0.67 -13.40 -15.00
N ASN A 46 1.66 -13.74 -14.18
CA ASN A 46 3.02 -13.23 -14.20
C ASN A 46 4.00 -14.34 -13.75
N ASP A 47 5.28 -14.13 -14.01
CA ASP A 47 6.34 -15.11 -13.76
C ASP A 47 7.16 -14.80 -12.49
N ILE A 48 6.79 -13.73 -11.76
CA ILE A 48 7.46 -13.32 -10.53
C ILE A 48 6.99 -14.17 -9.36
N ARG A 49 7.94 -14.75 -8.61
CA ARG A 49 7.69 -15.49 -7.38
C ARG A 49 8.28 -14.77 -6.19
N ILE A 50 7.53 -14.79 -5.09
CA ILE A 50 7.95 -14.20 -3.82
C ILE A 50 7.92 -15.29 -2.77
N SER A 51 9.00 -15.42 -2.01
CA SER A 51 9.09 -16.46 -0.98
C SER A 51 9.72 -15.97 0.32
N GLU A 52 9.42 -16.68 1.39
CA GLU A 52 9.99 -16.51 2.72
C GLU A 52 10.18 -17.88 3.36
N ASN A 53 11.41 -18.22 3.76
CA ASN A 53 11.76 -19.53 4.34
C ASN A 53 11.28 -20.74 3.50
N GLU A 54 11.44 -20.66 2.17
CA GLU A 54 10.97 -21.65 1.17
C GLU A 54 9.46 -21.67 0.89
N ASP A 55 8.65 -20.98 1.69
CA ASP A 55 7.21 -20.85 1.45
C ASP A 55 6.92 -19.73 0.44
N GLU A 56 6.12 -20.03 -0.57
CA GLU A 56 5.66 -19.04 -1.55
C GLU A 56 4.57 -18.13 -0.95
N LEU A 57 4.77 -16.83 -1.07
CA LEU A 57 3.87 -15.80 -0.55
C LEU A 57 2.96 -15.27 -1.64
N LYS A 58 1.69 -15.03 -1.29
CA LYS A 58 0.73 -14.38 -2.20
C LYS A 58 0.95 -12.87 -2.19
N PHE A 59 1.44 -12.30 -3.30
CA PHE A 59 1.70 -10.86 -3.42
C PHE A 59 0.51 -9.99 -2.99
N SER A 60 -0.71 -10.34 -3.40
CA SER A 60 -1.94 -9.61 -3.05
C SER A 60 -2.20 -9.42 -1.55
N LYS A 61 -1.55 -10.23 -0.70
CA LYS A 61 -1.63 -10.13 0.76
C LYS A 61 -0.48 -9.36 1.40
N ILE A 62 0.67 -9.28 0.72
CA ILE A 62 1.92 -8.83 1.34
C ILE A 62 2.54 -7.63 0.64
N GLY A 63 2.16 -7.29 -0.58
CA GLY A 63 2.88 -6.31 -1.37
C GLY A 63 2.03 -5.35 -2.19
N SER A 64 2.69 -4.31 -2.67
CA SER A 64 2.16 -3.27 -3.55
C SER A 64 3.23 -2.80 -4.52
N VAL A 65 2.87 -2.65 -5.80
CA VAL A 65 3.73 -2.03 -6.81
C VAL A 65 3.33 -0.57 -7.02
N ILE A 66 4.31 0.33 -7.01
CA ILE A 66 4.15 1.76 -7.20
C ILE A 66 4.89 2.18 -8.46
N LEU A 67 4.17 2.14 -9.58
CA LEU A 67 4.69 2.55 -10.89
C LEU A 67 4.82 4.07 -11.02
N ASN A 68 3.97 4.81 -10.31
CA ASN A 68 3.96 6.27 -10.30
C ASN A 68 3.57 6.78 -8.91
N PRO A 69 4.50 7.37 -8.14
CA PRO A 69 4.23 7.80 -6.78
C PRO A 69 3.34 9.07 -6.69
N TYR A 70 2.96 9.68 -7.82
CA TYR A 70 1.95 10.73 -7.88
C TYR A 70 0.50 10.20 -7.92
N LEU A 71 0.32 8.90 -8.16
CA LEU A 71 -0.99 8.24 -8.14
C LEU A 71 -1.33 7.62 -6.79
N LEU A 72 -0.46 7.77 -5.79
CA LEU A 72 -0.72 7.31 -4.42
C LEU A 72 -1.95 8.02 -3.86
N ASP A 73 -2.89 7.22 -3.33
CA ASP A 73 -4.15 7.70 -2.77
C ASP A 73 -4.35 7.02 -1.40
N ALA A 74 -4.20 7.79 -0.32
CA ALA A 74 -4.45 7.31 1.04
C ALA A 74 -5.94 6.98 1.29
N ASN A 75 -6.83 7.36 0.38
CA ASN A 75 -8.28 7.18 0.45
C ASN A 75 -8.80 6.21 -0.62
N ASP A 76 -7.93 5.33 -1.14
CA ASP A 76 -8.38 4.29 -2.03
C ASP A 76 -9.39 3.35 -1.33
N LYS A 77 -10.20 2.65 -2.13
CA LYS A 77 -11.30 1.81 -1.61
C LYS A 77 -10.83 0.70 -0.69
N LYS A 78 -9.65 0.11 -0.93
CA LYS A 78 -9.08 -0.98 -0.13
C LYS A 78 -8.78 -0.49 1.28
N ILE A 79 -8.11 0.67 1.41
CA ILE A 79 -7.81 1.31 2.69
C ILE A 79 -9.10 1.72 3.41
N LEU A 80 -9.98 2.47 2.76
CA LEU A 80 -11.21 2.96 3.40
C LEU A 80 -12.10 1.82 3.89
N ASN A 81 -12.26 0.76 3.10
CA ASN A 81 -13.05 -0.39 3.52
C ASN A 81 -12.48 -1.07 4.76
N ARG A 82 -11.14 -1.15 4.87
CA ARG A 82 -10.48 -1.77 6.02
C ARG A 82 -10.60 -0.90 7.26
N ILE A 83 -10.42 0.41 7.13
CA ILE A 83 -10.64 1.38 8.22
C ILE A 83 -12.08 1.32 8.73
N TYR A 84 -13.05 1.27 7.82
CA TYR A 84 -14.45 1.18 8.23
C TYR A 84 -14.75 -0.13 8.96
N GLN A 85 -14.15 -1.24 8.55
CA GLN A 85 -14.25 -2.51 9.28
C GLN A 85 -13.65 -2.40 10.67
N GLU A 86 -12.46 -1.83 10.80
CA GLU A 86 -11.78 -1.63 12.09
C GLU A 86 -12.62 -0.77 13.05
N ILE A 87 -13.14 0.37 12.58
CA ILE A 87 -14.01 1.24 13.37
C ILE A 87 -15.31 0.51 13.73
N ASN A 88 -15.88 -0.29 12.82
CA ASN A 88 -17.04 -1.11 13.11
C ASN A 88 -16.76 -2.14 14.21
N ASP A 89 -15.62 -2.80 14.16
CA ASP A 89 -15.20 -3.77 15.19
C ASP A 89 -15.05 -3.08 16.55
N ILE A 90 -14.46 -1.89 16.62
CA ILE A 90 -14.39 -1.08 17.84
C ILE A 90 -15.80 -0.72 18.34
N ALA A 91 -16.70 -0.33 17.43
CA ALA A 91 -18.06 0.08 17.77
C ALA A 91 -18.89 -1.06 18.38
N ILE A 92 -18.72 -2.30 17.89
CA ILE A 92 -19.51 -3.48 18.32
C ILE A 92 -18.85 -4.31 19.42
N ASN A 93 -17.56 -4.13 19.69
CA ASN A 93 -16.86 -4.86 20.75
C ASN A 93 -16.57 -3.98 21.97
N ASP A 94 -16.06 -2.77 21.74
CA ASP A 94 -15.53 -1.91 22.81
C ASP A 94 -16.53 -0.83 23.23
N ASN A 95 -17.30 -0.30 22.27
CA ASN A 95 -18.21 0.83 22.48
C ASN A 95 -19.70 0.47 22.35
N VAL A 96 -20.06 -0.78 22.60
CA VAL A 96 -21.41 -1.33 22.30
C VAL A 96 -22.55 -0.47 22.84
N ASN A 97 -22.48 -0.10 24.12
CA ASN A 97 -23.55 0.64 24.79
C ASN A 97 -23.75 2.04 24.20
N GLU A 98 -22.67 2.78 23.95
CA GLU A 98 -22.76 4.11 23.35
C GLU A 98 -23.20 4.03 21.89
N THR A 99 -22.71 3.05 21.13
CA THR A 99 -23.15 2.78 19.76
C THR A 99 -24.66 2.50 19.70
N LEU A 100 -25.18 1.63 20.58
CA LEU A 100 -26.61 1.30 20.65
C LEU A 100 -27.45 2.53 21.00
N LYS A 101 -27.01 3.32 22.00
CA LYS A 101 -27.69 4.54 22.41
C LYS A 101 -27.78 5.58 21.29
N ILE A 102 -26.71 5.76 20.51
CA ILE A 102 -26.73 6.65 19.34
C ILE A 102 -27.71 6.13 18.29
N LYS A 103 -27.70 4.83 17.99
CA LYS A 103 -28.64 4.21 17.05
C LYS A 103 -30.09 4.44 17.49
N GLU A 104 -30.42 4.17 18.75
CA GLU A 104 -31.77 4.40 19.30
C GLU A 104 -32.22 5.86 19.17
N GLN A 105 -31.33 6.82 19.45
CA GLN A 105 -31.64 8.24 19.31
C GLN A 105 -31.92 8.64 17.86
N ILE A 106 -31.12 8.16 16.90
CA ILE A 106 -31.33 8.41 15.47
C ILE A 106 -32.66 7.80 15.02
N ILE A 107 -32.93 6.55 15.41
CA ILE A 107 -34.16 5.83 15.07
C ILE A 107 -35.38 6.60 15.60
N SER A 108 -35.38 6.95 16.89
CA SER A 108 -36.48 7.67 17.52
C SER A 108 -36.73 9.04 16.87
N TYR A 109 -35.66 9.77 16.55
CA TYR A 109 -35.77 11.05 15.84
C TYR A 109 -36.40 10.88 14.46
N MET A 110 -35.94 9.91 13.67
CA MET A 110 -36.48 9.65 12.33
C MET A 110 -37.94 9.20 12.38
N GLU A 111 -38.31 8.33 13.31
CA GLU A 111 -39.71 7.91 13.50
C GLU A 111 -40.63 9.09 13.82
N ASN A 112 -40.19 10.01 14.68
CA ASN A 112 -40.95 11.21 15.00
C ASN A 112 -41.20 12.09 13.76
N LEU A 113 -40.17 12.27 12.91
CA LEU A 113 -40.33 13.03 11.67
C LEU A 113 -41.26 12.33 10.68
N ILE A 114 -41.10 11.01 10.50
CA ILE A 114 -41.88 10.23 9.55
C ILE A 114 -43.36 10.18 9.96
N ASN A 115 -43.64 10.04 11.26
CA ASN A 115 -45.01 10.06 11.78
C ASN A 115 -45.67 11.46 11.72
N SER A 116 -44.88 12.52 11.48
CA SER A 116 -45.39 13.90 11.39
C SER A 116 -45.95 14.27 10.00
N VAL A 117 -45.70 13.46 8.97
CA VAL A 117 -46.21 13.70 7.61
C VAL A 117 -47.54 13.00 7.36
N SER A 118 -48.38 13.56 6.47
CA SER A 118 -49.75 13.10 6.24
C SER A 118 -49.91 11.97 5.22
N TYR A 119 -48.80 11.35 4.79
CA TYR A 119 -48.78 10.29 3.79
C TYR A 119 -47.88 9.13 4.26
N PRO A 120 -48.19 7.89 3.86
CA PRO A 120 -47.40 6.74 4.27
C PRO A 120 -46.01 6.78 3.63
N LEU A 121 -44.99 6.45 4.43
CA LEU A 121 -43.60 6.33 4.00
C LEU A 121 -43.07 4.92 4.32
N MET A 122 -42.25 4.39 3.43
CA MET A 122 -41.47 3.16 3.66
C MET A 122 -40.01 3.54 3.89
N TYR A 123 -39.38 2.96 4.91
CA TYR A 123 -38.01 3.26 5.29
C TYR A 123 -37.34 2.04 5.95
N ASN A 124 -36.01 2.02 5.97
CA ASN A 124 -35.22 1.03 6.67
C ASN A 124 -34.28 1.75 7.66
N LEU A 125 -34.42 1.44 8.95
CA LEU A 125 -33.60 1.98 10.04
C LEU A 125 -32.57 0.97 10.57
N ASP A 126 -32.44 -0.18 9.93
CA ASP A 126 -31.37 -1.12 10.22
C ASP A 126 -30.08 -0.66 9.51
N PHE A 127 -29.17 -0.07 10.29
CA PHE A 127 -27.86 0.39 9.82
C PHE A 127 -26.77 0.16 10.87
N ASP A 128 -25.53 0.12 10.42
CA ASP A 128 -24.32 0.00 11.25
C ASP A 128 -23.50 1.30 11.26
N ILE A 129 -22.39 1.31 12.00
CA ILE A 129 -21.52 2.49 12.04
C ILE A 129 -20.89 2.77 10.68
N THR A 130 -20.66 1.74 9.85
CA THR A 130 -20.13 1.88 8.47
C THR A 130 -20.98 2.82 7.63
N VAL A 131 -22.32 2.73 7.73
CA VAL A 131 -23.24 3.63 7.03
C VAL A 131 -23.05 5.08 7.49
N LEU A 132 -22.89 5.31 8.80
CA LEU A 132 -22.65 6.65 9.36
C LEU A 132 -21.30 7.22 8.92
N LEU A 133 -20.23 6.41 8.91
CA LEU A 133 -18.90 6.83 8.46
C LEU A 133 -18.93 7.32 7.01
N LYS A 134 -19.62 6.57 6.14
CA LYS A 134 -19.82 6.93 4.74
C LYS A 134 -20.67 8.19 4.58
N LEU A 135 -21.75 8.32 5.35
CA LEU A 135 -22.60 9.52 5.34
C LEU A 135 -21.80 10.79 5.70
N LEU A 136 -20.90 10.66 6.68
CA LEU A 136 -20.02 11.75 7.13
C LEU A 136 -18.80 11.97 6.24
N SER A 137 -18.64 11.19 5.15
CA SER A 137 -17.47 11.22 4.27
C SER A 137 -16.15 11.06 5.06
N THR A 138 -16.15 10.16 6.04
CA THR A 138 -14.98 9.89 6.88
C THR A 138 -13.86 9.33 6.02
N LYS A 139 -12.68 9.95 6.09
CA LYS A 139 -11.54 9.65 5.22
C LYS A 139 -10.23 9.93 5.94
N ILE A 140 -9.13 9.37 5.46
CA ILE A 140 -7.79 9.70 5.91
C ILE A 140 -7.49 11.17 5.58
N ASP A 141 -6.95 11.87 6.56
CA ASP A 141 -6.42 13.21 6.38
C ASP A 141 -5.03 13.12 5.75
N ASP A 142 -4.95 13.31 4.44
CA ASP A 142 -3.74 13.17 3.63
C ASP A 142 -3.18 14.55 3.26
N ASN A 143 -2.86 15.35 4.28
CA ASN A 143 -2.20 16.64 4.10
C ASN A 143 -0.69 16.43 4.15
N CYS A 144 -0.10 16.10 3.00
CA CYS A 144 1.35 16.01 2.84
C CYS A 144 1.87 17.23 2.06
N ASP A 145 2.95 17.85 2.52
CA ASP A 145 3.55 19.03 1.91
C ASP A 145 4.51 18.69 0.76
N SER A 146 4.97 17.44 0.70
CA SER A 146 5.91 16.95 -0.32
C SER A 146 5.58 15.55 -0.83
N LEU A 147 6.19 15.18 -1.98
CA LEU A 147 6.13 13.82 -2.51
C LEU A 147 6.74 12.81 -1.54
N LEU A 148 7.86 13.16 -0.90
CA LEU A 148 8.52 12.32 0.10
C LEU A 148 7.57 12.01 1.27
N GLU A 149 6.95 13.03 1.85
CA GLU A 149 5.98 12.87 2.94
C GLU A 149 4.80 11.99 2.51
N ARG A 150 4.28 12.20 1.28
CA ARG A 150 3.20 11.36 0.75
C ARG A 150 3.61 9.89 0.63
N ILE A 151 4.81 9.61 0.15
CA ILE A 151 5.33 8.24 0.04
C ILE A 151 5.47 7.61 1.44
N ILE A 152 6.08 8.33 2.38
CA ILE A 152 6.26 7.85 3.77
C ILE A 152 4.90 7.55 4.39
N SER A 153 3.96 8.50 4.34
CA SER A 153 2.61 8.36 4.90
C SER A 153 1.87 7.19 4.28
N TYR A 154 1.94 7.04 2.95
CA TYR A 154 1.31 5.93 2.23
C TYR A 154 1.86 4.57 2.67
N VAL A 155 3.19 4.41 2.71
CA VAL A 155 3.84 3.15 3.11
C VAL A 155 3.43 2.75 4.53
N LYS A 156 3.49 3.69 5.48
CA LYS A 156 3.10 3.44 6.88
C LYS A 156 1.62 3.08 6.98
N LEU A 157 0.75 3.82 6.28
CA LEU A 157 -0.69 3.56 6.28
C LEU A 157 -1.02 2.17 5.71
N TYR A 158 -0.44 1.80 4.57
CA TYR A 158 -0.65 0.49 3.96
C TYR A 158 -0.10 -0.65 4.82
N HIS A 159 1.03 -0.44 5.50
CA HIS A 159 1.56 -1.39 6.44
C HIS A 159 0.61 -1.58 7.64
N GLN A 160 0.20 -0.49 8.28
CA GLN A 160 -0.64 -0.53 9.48
C GLN A 160 -2.05 -1.09 9.20
N VAL A 161 -2.68 -0.64 8.12
CA VAL A 161 -4.08 -0.97 7.82
C VAL A 161 -4.21 -2.31 7.09
N LEU A 162 -3.33 -2.56 6.11
CA LEU A 162 -3.43 -3.74 5.23
C LEU A 162 -2.38 -4.81 5.53
N SER A 163 -1.51 -4.60 6.52
CA SER A 163 -0.39 -5.51 6.82
C SER A 163 0.54 -5.74 5.62
N THR A 164 0.62 -4.74 4.72
CA THR A 164 1.51 -4.77 3.55
C THR A 164 2.95 -4.65 4.02
N LYS A 165 3.82 -5.55 3.56
CA LYS A 165 5.23 -5.61 3.97
C LYS A 165 6.19 -5.27 2.85
N LEU A 166 5.82 -5.53 1.60
CA LEU A 166 6.70 -5.33 0.45
C LEU A 166 6.21 -4.16 -0.42
N PHE A 167 7.06 -3.16 -0.59
CA PHE A 167 6.79 -2.03 -1.47
C PHE A 167 7.81 -2.03 -2.61
N ILE A 168 7.32 -2.13 -3.85
CA ILE A 168 8.15 -2.10 -5.05
C ILE A 168 7.92 -0.77 -5.76
N PHE A 169 8.90 0.13 -5.72
CA PHE A 169 8.87 1.39 -6.44
C PHE A 169 9.57 1.26 -7.80
N VAL A 170 9.11 2.05 -8.76
CA VAL A 170 9.75 2.16 -10.07
C VAL A 170 10.26 3.58 -10.26
N GLY A 171 11.57 3.71 -10.40
CA GLY A 171 12.23 4.97 -10.69
C GLY A 171 12.18 5.96 -9.53
N LEU A 172 12.30 5.51 -8.28
CA LEU A 172 12.22 6.42 -7.13
C LEU A 172 13.26 7.55 -7.22
N LYS A 173 14.46 7.25 -7.72
CA LYS A 173 15.58 8.19 -7.98
C LYS A 173 15.32 9.17 -9.12
N LEU A 174 14.23 8.99 -9.89
CA LEU A 174 13.77 9.98 -10.87
C LEU A 174 12.95 11.11 -10.24
N TYR A 175 12.34 10.87 -9.07
CA TYR A 175 11.39 11.79 -8.46
C TYR A 175 11.92 12.46 -7.19
N LEU A 176 12.85 11.81 -6.50
CA LEU A 176 13.39 12.24 -5.22
C LEU A 176 14.89 12.51 -5.34
N SER A 177 15.40 13.47 -4.56
CA SER A 177 16.83 13.67 -4.42
C SER A 177 17.48 12.56 -3.58
N ASP A 178 18.80 12.44 -3.66
CA ASP A 178 19.56 11.50 -2.82
C ASP A 178 19.26 11.70 -1.32
N ASP A 179 19.18 12.96 -0.87
CA ASP A 179 18.83 13.31 0.52
C ASP A 179 17.40 12.88 0.89
N ASP A 180 16.44 13.06 -0.03
CA ASP A 180 15.05 12.63 0.18
C ASP A 180 14.95 11.10 0.29
N ILE A 181 15.72 10.36 -0.51
CA ILE A 181 15.70 8.89 -0.49
C ILE A 181 16.33 8.36 0.78
N VAL A 182 17.46 8.92 1.21
CA VAL A 182 18.06 8.59 2.51
C VAL A 182 17.06 8.90 3.63
N SER A 183 16.37 10.04 3.58
CA SER A 183 15.33 10.38 4.55
C SER A 183 14.15 9.39 4.54
N LEU A 184 13.71 8.94 3.36
CA LEU A 184 12.70 7.88 3.23
C LEU A 184 13.16 6.61 3.96
N TYR A 185 14.39 6.17 3.71
CA TYR A 185 14.93 4.94 4.31
C TYR A 185 15.01 5.05 5.84
N GLU A 186 15.44 6.19 6.37
CA GLU A 186 15.47 6.45 7.81
C GLU A 186 14.07 6.42 8.44
N ASN A 187 13.07 6.99 7.76
CA ASN A 187 11.68 7.04 8.23
C ASN A 187 11.00 5.67 8.23
N LEU A 188 11.44 4.74 7.38
CA LEU A 188 10.88 3.39 7.25
C LEU A 188 11.66 2.30 8.00
N LYS A 189 12.84 2.62 8.54
CA LYS A 189 13.75 1.71 9.26
C LYS A 189 13.14 1.00 10.48
N TYR A 190 11.98 1.42 10.95
CA TYR A 190 11.32 0.84 12.12
C TYR A 190 9.91 0.34 11.82
N GLU A 191 9.51 0.30 10.54
CA GLU A 191 8.16 -0.08 10.11
C GLU A 191 8.07 -1.57 9.70
N ASP A 192 9.12 -2.39 9.90
CA ASP A 192 9.18 -3.81 9.50
C ASP A 192 8.72 -4.07 8.06
N VAL A 193 9.13 -3.16 7.15
CA VAL A 193 8.85 -3.22 5.71
C VAL A 193 10.10 -3.55 4.88
N TYR A 194 9.86 -4.14 3.72
CA TYR A 194 10.82 -4.38 2.65
C TYR A 194 10.57 -3.38 1.52
N LEU A 195 11.64 -2.73 1.07
CA LEU A 195 11.59 -1.79 -0.04
C LEU A 195 12.49 -2.30 -1.17
N LEU A 196 11.92 -2.40 -2.37
CA LEU A 196 12.64 -2.65 -3.61
C LEU A 196 12.40 -1.47 -4.55
N ASP A 197 13.46 -0.83 -5.00
CA ASP A 197 13.44 0.23 -6.01
C ASP A 197 14.00 -0.30 -7.34
N ILE A 198 13.26 -0.12 -8.42
CA ILE A 198 13.62 -0.57 -9.76
C ILE A 198 14.08 0.63 -10.58
N GLU A 199 15.34 0.61 -11.01
CA GLU A 199 15.97 1.70 -11.75
C GLU A 199 16.45 1.24 -13.13
N ASN A 200 16.44 2.13 -14.12
CA ASN A 200 16.85 1.79 -15.48
C ASN A 200 18.33 2.10 -15.79
N LYS A 201 19.03 2.68 -14.82
CA LYS A 201 20.46 2.99 -14.86
C LYS A 201 21.00 3.12 -13.46
N GLN A 202 22.31 2.98 -13.32
CA GLN A 202 22.96 3.19 -12.05
C GLN A 202 22.99 4.68 -11.67
N TYR A 203 22.61 4.96 -10.43
CA TYR A 203 22.81 6.24 -9.74
C TYR A 203 23.90 6.08 -8.68
N GLY A 204 24.16 7.13 -7.89
CA GLY A 204 24.99 6.99 -6.69
C GLY A 204 24.44 5.90 -5.77
N ILE A 205 25.34 5.14 -5.16
CA ILE A 205 24.98 4.19 -4.10
C ILE A 205 24.73 5.01 -2.84
N LEU A 206 23.51 4.94 -2.33
CA LEU A 206 23.06 5.68 -1.16
C LEU A 206 23.38 4.94 0.13
N GLU A 207 23.29 5.66 1.24
CA GLU A 207 23.40 5.03 2.55
C GLU A 207 22.22 4.05 2.77
N TYR A 208 22.49 2.94 3.46
CA TYR A 208 21.54 1.87 3.83
C TYR A 208 21.05 0.95 2.71
N GLU A 209 21.14 1.33 1.44
CA GLU A 209 20.68 0.49 0.34
C GLU A 209 21.69 -0.60 -0.04
N LYS A 210 21.18 -1.71 -0.58
CA LYS A 210 21.95 -2.70 -1.32
C LYS A 210 21.65 -2.57 -2.80
N THR A 211 22.68 -2.50 -3.65
CA THR A 211 22.48 -2.35 -5.10
C THR A 211 22.79 -3.63 -5.85
N PHE A 212 21.88 -4.03 -6.73
CA PHE A 212 22.11 -5.08 -7.73
C PHE A 212 21.98 -4.47 -9.12
N ILE A 213 22.84 -4.89 -10.04
CA ILE A 213 22.81 -4.44 -11.43
C ILE A 213 22.63 -5.66 -12.33
N ILE A 214 21.62 -5.60 -13.18
CA ILE A 214 21.45 -6.48 -14.33
C ILE A 214 22.00 -5.73 -15.53
N ASP A 215 23.19 -6.14 -15.96
CA ASP A 215 23.88 -5.53 -17.09
C ASP A 215 23.19 -5.83 -18.43
N ASP A 216 23.69 -5.25 -19.51
CA ASP A 216 23.14 -5.44 -20.86
C ASP A 216 23.17 -6.91 -21.34
N ASP A 217 24.03 -7.75 -20.74
CA ASP A 217 24.17 -9.19 -20.99
C ASP A 217 23.28 -10.03 -20.05
N ASN A 218 22.42 -9.40 -19.24
CA ASN A 218 21.54 -10.00 -18.23
C ASN A 218 22.29 -10.78 -17.13
N CYS A 219 23.51 -10.37 -16.79
CA CYS A 219 24.25 -10.89 -15.65
C CYS A 219 24.01 -10.01 -14.41
N ILE A 220 23.88 -10.64 -13.23
CA ILE A 220 23.70 -9.91 -11.97
C ILE A 220 25.07 -9.57 -11.36
N ILE A 221 25.25 -8.31 -10.99
CA ILE A 221 26.39 -7.79 -10.25
C ILE A 221 25.88 -7.22 -8.92
N ASP A 222 26.48 -7.64 -7.80
CA ASP A 222 26.25 -7.09 -6.45
C ASP A 222 27.30 -5.99 -6.19
N VAL A 223 26.87 -4.76 -5.90
CA VAL A 223 27.72 -3.56 -5.83
C VAL A 223 27.59 -2.85 -4.48
#